data_AF-A0A916TLA4-F1
#
_entry.id   AF-A0A916TLA4-F1
#
_cell.length_a   1.000
_cell.length_b   1.000
_cell.length_c   1.000
_cell.angle_alpha   90.00
_cell.angle_beta   90.00
_cell.angle_gamma   90.00
#
_symmetry.space_group_name_H-M   'P 1'
#
loop_
_entity.id
_entity.type
_entity.pdbx_description
1 polymer ?
#
loop_
_entity_poly.entity_id
_entity_poly.type
_entity_poly.pdbx_seq_one_letter_code
_entity_poly.pdbx_strand_id
1 'polypeptide(L)'
;MATIVIYGRAVQQARNLLRSAQISTMFDILENELFKSGSASASAFASAFSIWLNALPAAGPQKAQDKLAAAKMRSRDFVADDGTILDVFAIGDVLRLVGEYIEEGGGGDNSATVEAFRAQLRNQLAFNRANRARQPVKDFDLSEHPDLGIFKLQLLDRSTVKFMERFYGPYIGADISGTTTDALDVLAYWLAERINPKVTKERLQIQAGSAIRLGEELVPIACMVLQYHHSLMECGLALSLASQSMSPGDRETAAALSSFNFYDYHTLNDSAAREPITPVLERGNKIVSANLAGRGLAVIRDVIDIQGNDFMDTEIALLLENPAKNDLFQINKSYYAFSNERKEQAESSGDPSLAVYADGIFGNDVLGGVPFKDLVKMDNMGLQDLRNGVGSGLVFNDLDKALIAAGKPAPALAAAPSGEPAPSGAPREAAGTGEAVSAVAPSPSSAGNGQPPLSIAQQLRNLDPKRLAALEVLLGNK
;
A
#
# COMPACT_ATOMS: atom_id res chain seq x y z
N MET A 1 -5.36 -22.92 -20.02
CA MET A 1 -6.09 -23.84 -19.11
C MET A 1 -7.45 -23.15 -18.83
N ALA A 2 -8.36 -23.72 -18.03
CA ALA A 2 -9.73 -23.21 -17.88
C ALA A 2 -9.92 -22.26 -16.67
N THR A 3 -10.91 -21.37 -16.77
CA THR A 3 -11.44 -20.59 -15.63
C THR A 3 -12.01 -21.53 -14.57
N ILE A 4 -11.68 -21.30 -13.31
CA ILE A 4 -12.22 -22.06 -12.18
C ILE A 4 -13.19 -21.18 -11.41
N VAL A 5 -14.39 -21.69 -11.13
CA VAL A 5 -15.38 -21.02 -10.28
C VAL A 5 -15.21 -21.50 -8.85
N ILE A 6 -15.12 -20.55 -7.92
CA ILE A 6 -15.19 -20.81 -6.49
C ILE A 6 -16.43 -20.13 -5.89
N TYR A 7 -17.05 -20.75 -4.89
CA TYR A 7 -18.23 -20.18 -4.24
C TYR A 7 -18.25 -20.42 -2.72
N GLY A 8 -19.07 -19.61 -2.03
CA GLY A 8 -19.22 -19.67 -0.58
C GLY A 8 -17.89 -19.46 0.15
N ARG A 9 -17.58 -20.34 1.11
CA ARG A 9 -16.39 -20.23 1.96
C ARG A 9 -15.07 -20.13 1.19
N ALA A 10 -14.99 -20.73 0.00
CA ALA A 10 -13.77 -20.72 -0.81
C ALA A 10 -13.41 -19.30 -1.28
N VAL A 11 -14.42 -18.45 -1.52
CA VAL A 11 -14.21 -17.03 -1.90
C VAL A 11 -13.49 -16.29 -0.77
N GLN A 12 -13.99 -16.42 0.46
CA GLN A 12 -13.39 -15.77 1.63
C GLN A 12 -11.99 -16.28 1.94
N GLN A 13 -11.75 -17.59 1.79
CA GLN A 13 -10.41 -18.17 1.92
C GLN A 13 -9.44 -17.58 0.89
N ALA A 14 -9.87 -17.40 -0.37
CA ALA A 14 -9.03 -16.85 -1.42
C ALA A 14 -8.68 -15.38 -1.15
N ARG A 15 -9.67 -14.58 -0.70
CA ARG A 15 -9.47 -13.19 -0.25
C ARG A 15 -8.44 -13.11 0.88
N ASN A 16 -8.58 -13.98 1.89
CA ASN A 16 -7.66 -14.01 3.03
C ASN A 16 -6.22 -14.39 2.64
N LEU A 17 -6.05 -15.34 1.73
CA LEU A 17 -4.73 -15.72 1.22
C LEU A 17 -4.07 -14.59 0.41
N LEU A 18 -4.85 -13.89 -0.42
CA LEU A 18 -4.36 -12.72 -1.17
C LEU A 18 -3.94 -11.59 -0.22
N ARG A 19 -4.80 -11.26 0.74
CA ARG A 19 -4.51 -10.24 1.76
C ARG A 19 -3.28 -10.59 2.60
N SER A 20 -3.15 -11.84 3.02
CA SER A 20 -2.01 -12.28 3.82
C SER A 20 -0.70 -12.15 3.04
N ALA A 21 -0.70 -12.45 1.74
CA ALA A 21 0.47 -12.26 0.88
C ALA A 21 0.87 -10.78 0.77
N GLN A 22 -0.12 -9.89 0.60
CA GLN A 22 0.09 -8.43 0.55
C GLN A 22 0.71 -7.92 1.86
N ILE A 23 0.07 -8.23 2.99
CA ILE A 23 0.54 -7.81 4.33
C ILE A 23 1.96 -8.35 4.59
N SER A 24 2.20 -9.63 4.34
CA SER A 24 3.52 -10.24 4.52
C SER A 24 4.59 -9.55 3.68
N THR A 25 4.26 -9.17 2.45
CA THR A 25 5.22 -8.48 1.57
C THR A 25 5.47 -7.05 2.04
N MET A 26 4.46 -6.35 2.55
CA MET A 26 4.65 -5.01 3.11
C MET A 26 5.53 -5.06 4.37
N PHE A 27 5.40 -6.11 5.20
CA PHE A 27 6.34 -6.33 6.31
C PHE A 27 7.75 -6.58 5.78
N ASP A 28 7.90 -7.46 4.78
CA ASP A 28 9.20 -7.71 4.17
C ASP A 28 9.82 -6.42 3.60
N ILE A 29 9.03 -5.49 3.03
CA ILE A 29 9.52 -4.19 2.54
C ILE A 29 10.10 -3.35 3.67
N LEU A 30 9.40 -3.26 4.81
CA LEU A 30 9.89 -2.51 5.98
C LEU A 30 11.09 -3.19 6.65
N GLU A 31 11.17 -4.52 6.62
CA GLU A 31 12.27 -5.29 7.21
C GLU A 31 13.53 -5.37 6.33
N ASN A 32 13.42 -5.07 5.03
CA ASN A 32 14.53 -5.26 4.08
C ASN A 32 15.59 -4.15 4.10
N GLU A 33 16.68 -4.39 3.36
CA GLU A 33 17.96 -3.66 3.29
C GLU A 33 17.90 -2.13 3.04
N LEU A 34 16.73 -1.53 2.75
CA LEU A 34 16.52 -0.08 2.84
C LEU A 34 16.38 0.41 4.30
N PHE A 35 16.10 -0.49 5.27
CA PHE A 35 15.98 -0.23 6.73
C PHE A 35 16.59 -1.30 7.64
N LYS A 36 17.18 -2.38 7.10
CA LYS A 36 17.81 -3.44 7.91
C LYS A 36 18.92 -2.90 8.83
N SER A 37 18.76 -3.12 10.14
CA SER A 37 19.76 -2.75 11.15
C SER A 37 21.13 -3.39 10.86
N GLY A 38 22.18 -2.58 10.85
CA GLY A 38 23.55 -3.03 10.60
C GLY A 38 23.94 -3.22 9.13
N SER A 39 23.04 -2.96 8.17
CA SER A 39 23.42 -2.82 6.75
C SER A 39 23.72 -1.34 6.45
N ALA A 40 24.78 -1.10 5.67
CA ALA A 40 25.33 0.24 5.51
C ALA A 40 24.50 1.18 4.61
N SER A 41 23.38 0.69 4.03
CA SER A 41 22.45 1.40 3.14
C SER A 41 21.21 1.93 3.87
N ALA A 42 20.72 1.18 4.85
CA ALA A 42 19.47 1.45 5.55
C ALA A 42 19.54 2.64 6.51
N SER A 43 20.48 2.56 7.43
CA SER A 43 20.87 3.67 8.30
C SER A 43 21.28 4.90 7.50
N ALA A 44 21.76 4.75 6.26
CA ALA A 44 22.16 5.88 5.43
C ALA A 44 20.97 6.69 4.89
N PHE A 45 19.91 6.03 4.39
CA PHE A 45 18.67 6.72 4.03
C PHE A 45 18.07 7.41 5.26
N ALA A 46 17.85 6.66 6.34
CA ALA A 46 17.19 7.15 7.54
C ALA A 46 17.94 8.32 8.20
N SER A 47 19.27 8.21 8.31
CA SER A 47 20.10 9.29 8.86
C SER A 47 20.10 10.50 7.94
N ALA A 48 20.23 10.32 6.62
CA ALA A 48 20.24 11.45 5.69
C ALA A 48 18.89 12.17 5.64
N PHE A 49 17.79 11.43 5.71
CA PHE A 49 16.44 12.00 5.80
C PHE A 49 16.23 12.73 7.13
N SER A 50 16.61 12.12 8.26
CA SER A 50 16.52 12.74 9.59
C SER A 50 17.35 14.03 9.69
N ILE A 51 18.58 14.05 9.16
CA ILE A 51 19.42 15.24 9.10
C ILE A 51 18.74 16.36 8.30
N TRP A 52 18.20 16.02 7.12
CA TRP A 52 17.47 16.98 6.29
C TRP A 52 16.24 17.53 7.00
N LEU A 53 15.41 16.65 7.57
CA LEU A 53 14.21 17.04 8.33
C LEU A 53 14.58 18.01 9.45
N ASN A 54 15.63 17.72 10.21
CA ASN A 54 16.09 18.57 11.30
C ASN A 54 16.60 19.94 10.80
N ALA A 55 17.15 20.00 9.59
CA ALA A 55 17.61 21.22 8.94
C ALA A 55 16.49 22.06 8.32
N LEU A 56 15.28 21.51 8.12
CA LEU A 56 14.15 22.30 7.63
C LEU A 56 13.86 23.49 8.56
N PRO A 57 13.72 24.70 8.01
CA PRO A 57 13.47 25.90 8.80
C PRO A 57 12.08 25.84 9.43
N ALA A 58 11.89 26.42 10.62
CA ALA A 58 10.56 26.64 11.17
C ALA A 58 9.90 27.84 10.46
N ALA A 59 9.50 27.65 9.21
CA ALA A 59 8.91 28.67 8.36
C ALA A 59 7.37 28.56 8.30
N GLY A 60 6.70 29.65 7.94
CA GLY A 60 5.26 29.69 7.78
C GLY A 60 4.46 29.97 9.07
N PRO A 61 3.13 29.84 9.01
CA PRO A 61 2.23 30.02 10.15
C PRO A 61 2.52 29.06 11.31
N GLN A 62 2.03 29.38 12.52
CA GLN A 62 2.24 28.55 13.71
C GLN A 62 1.84 27.08 13.49
N LYS A 63 0.73 26.85 12.80
CA LYS A 63 0.25 25.50 12.48
C LYS A 63 1.28 24.70 11.68
N ALA A 64 1.96 25.30 10.70
CA ALA A 64 3.03 24.65 9.95
C ALA A 64 4.21 24.31 10.89
N GLN A 65 4.62 25.25 11.73
CA GLN A 65 5.71 25.05 12.69
C GLN A 65 5.41 23.91 13.68
N ASP A 66 4.17 23.80 14.15
CA ASP A 66 3.72 22.72 15.03
C ASP A 66 3.81 21.34 14.33
N LYS A 67 3.44 21.27 13.05
CA LYS A 67 3.59 20.04 12.24
C LYS A 67 5.05 19.64 12.05
N LEU A 68 5.92 20.60 11.75
CA LEU A 68 7.36 20.34 11.63
C LEU A 68 7.96 19.88 12.97
N ALA A 69 7.57 20.49 14.09
CA ALA A 69 8.01 20.06 15.42
C ALA A 69 7.56 18.63 15.73
N ALA A 70 6.30 18.29 15.43
CA ALA A 70 5.79 16.93 15.56
C ALA A 70 6.55 15.93 14.66
N ALA A 71 6.85 16.30 13.42
CA ALA A 71 7.64 15.47 12.51
C ALA A 71 9.05 15.21 13.06
N LYS A 72 9.73 16.24 13.58
CA LYS A 72 11.06 16.11 14.19
C LYS A 72 11.04 15.21 15.44
N MET A 73 9.98 15.29 16.25
CA MET A 73 9.81 14.38 17.39
C MET A 73 9.62 12.94 16.92
N ARG A 74 8.71 12.69 15.96
CA ARG A 74 8.48 11.35 15.41
C ARG A 74 9.70 10.77 14.70
N SER A 75 10.54 11.60 14.11
CA SER A 75 11.80 11.13 13.51
C SER A 75 12.77 10.56 14.55
N ARG A 76 12.69 10.97 15.82
CA ARG A 76 13.48 10.38 16.91
C ARG A 76 12.92 9.03 17.37
N ASP A 77 11.62 8.81 17.21
CA ASP A 77 11.00 7.50 17.40
C ASP A 77 11.41 6.54 16.26
N PHE A 78 11.63 7.08 15.05
CA PHE A 78 12.04 6.31 13.88
C PHE A 78 13.51 5.88 13.90
N VAL A 79 14.44 6.83 14.09
CA VAL A 79 15.88 6.59 13.99
C VAL A 79 16.65 7.32 15.09
N ALA A 80 17.57 6.60 15.72
CA ALA A 80 18.50 7.16 16.70
C ALA A 80 19.61 8.00 16.03
N ASP A 81 20.29 8.84 16.81
CA ASP A 81 21.38 9.71 16.30
C ASP A 81 22.56 8.93 15.69
N ASP A 82 22.74 7.67 16.07
CA ASP A 82 23.75 6.77 15.51
C ASP A 82 23.31 6.03 14.22
N GLY A 83 22.10 6.31 13.74
CA GLY A 83 21.51 5.70 12.55
C GLY A 83 20.81 4.36 12.78
N THR A 84 20.66 3.92 14.04
CA THR A 84 19.88 2.73 14.39
C THR A 84 18.39 2.97 14.17
N ILE A 85 17.71 2.09 13.44
CA ILE A 85 16.25 2.14 13.27
C ILE A 85 15.60 1.63 14.56
N LEU A 86 14.75 2.45 15.17
CA LEU A 86 14.06 2.17 16.43
C LEU A 86 12.63 1.68 16.19
N ASP A 87 11.87 2.40 15.35
CA ASP A 87 10.51 2.04 14.93
C ASP A 87 10.29 2.37 13.45
N VAL A 88 10.33 1.35 12.59
CA VAL A 88 10.17 1.51 11.14
C VAL A 88 8.79 2.07 10.75
N PHE A 89 7.75 1.93 11.58
CA PHE A 89 6.42 2.47 11.27
C PHE A 89 6.36 3.99 11.47
N ALA A 90 7.22 4.56 12.32
CA ALA A 90 7.21 6.00 12.58
C ALA A 90 7.53 6.85 11.33
N ILE A 91 8.21 6.30 10.30
CA ILE A 91 8.50 7.03 9.06
C ILE A 91 7.23 7.46 8.31
N GLY A 92 6.15 6.67 8.38
CA GLY A 92 4.86 7.01 7.78
C GLY A 92 4.26 8.28 8.39
N ASP A 93 4.29 8.36 9.73
CA ASP A 93 3.87 9.56 10.47
C ASP A 93 4.76 10.77 10.17
N VAL A 94 6.07 10.56 10.07
CA VAL A 94 7.02 11.64 9.74
C VAL A 94 6.71 12.22 8.35
N LEU A 95 6.61 11.38 7.32
CA LEU A 95 6.32 11.83 5.95
C LEU A 95 4.99 12.57 5.87
N ARG A 96 3.93 12.04 6.52
CA ARG A 96 2.63 12.71 6.60
C ARG A 96 2.73 14.10 7.25
N LEU A 97 3.40 14.20 8.40
CA LEU A 97 3.54 15.47 9.12
C LEU A 97 4.39 16.49 8.34
N VAL A 98 5.36 16.04 7.55
CA VAL A 98 6.13 16.92 6.65
C VAL A 98 5.27 17.40 5.47
N GLY A 99 4.43 16.52 4.91
CA GLY A 99 3.44 16.92 3.90
C GLY A 99 2.46 17.97 4.43
N GLU A 100 1.94 17.77 5.65
CA GLU A 100 1.10 18.76 6.34
C GLU A 100 1.86 20.07 6.64
N TYR A 101 3.14 20.00 7.00
CA TYR A 101 3.98 21.19 7.16
C TYR A 101 4.04 22.02 5.86
N ILE A 102 4.23 21.37 4.71
CA ILE A 102 4.29 22.05 3.40
C ILE A 102 2.93 22.64 3.03
N GLU A 103 1.85 21.86 3.20
CA GLU A 103 0.46 22.27 2.91
C GLU A 103 0.08 23.56 3.65
N GLU A 104 0.52 23.70 4.89
CA GLU A 104 0.22 24.85 5.74
C GLU A 104 1.14 26.06 5.47
N GLY A 105 1.92 26.05 4.38
CA GLY A 105 2.81 27.14 3.98
C GLY A 105 4.23 27.03 4.54
N GLY A 106 4.62 25.85 5.01
CA GLY A 106 5.99 25.50 5.36
C GLY A 106 6.88 25.24 4.13
N GLY A 107 8.19 25.14 4.32
CA GLY A 107 9.18 24.85 3.28
C GLY A 107 9.99 26.07 2.80
N GLY A 108 9.81 27.22 3.45
CA GLY A 108 10.55 28.45 3.14
C GLY A 108 10.38 28.87 1.67
N ASP A 109 11.49 29.21 1.02
CA ASP A 109 11.51 29.68 -0.38
C ASP A 109 10.98 28.65 -1.39
N ASN A 110 10.94 27.36 -1.03
CA ASN A 110 10.46 26.29 -1.90
C ASN A 110 8.96 25.99 -1.74
N SER A 111 8.31 26.50 -0.68
CA SER A 111 6.94 26.15 -0.26
C SER A 111 5.93 26.17 -1.41
N ALA A 112 5.83 27.30 -2.12
CA ALA A 112 4.85 27.46 -3.20
C ALA A 112 5.05 26.49 -4.37
N THR A 113 6.31 26.11 -4.66
CA THR A 113 6.62 25.20 -5.77
C THR A 113 6.28 23.75 -5.39
N VAL A 114 6.62 23.35 -4.16
CA VAL A 114 6.34 21.99 -3.66
C VAL A 114 4.84 21.80 -3.48
N GLU A 115 4.13 22.76 -2.90
CA GLU A 115 2.67 22.67 -2.74
C GLU A 115 1.94 22.63 -4.09
N ALA A 116 2.38 23.44 -5.07
CA ALA A 116 1.80 23.37 -6.42
C ALA A 116 2.02 22.00 -7.08
N PHE A 117 3.17 21.37 -6.85
CA PHE A 117 3.44 20.01 -7.31
C PHE A 117 2.57 18.98 -6.57
N ARG A 118 2.49 19.05 -5.24
CA ARG A 118 1.63 18.17 -4.43
C ARG A 118 0.16 18.23 -4.85
N ALA A 119 -0.41 19.42 -4.97
CA ALA A 119 -1.80 19.61 -5.36
C ALA A 119 -2.14 19.00 -6.74
N GLN A 120 -1.16 19.00 -7.65
CA GLN A 120 -1.27 18.47 -9.01
C GLN A 120 -0.87 16.99 -9.15
N LEU A 121 -0.27 16.37 -8.12
CA LEU A 121 0.01 14.92 -8.08
C LEU A 121 -1.26 14.10 -7.92
N ARG A 122 -2.25 14.63 -7.20
CA ARG A 122 -3.53 13.97 -6.96
C ARG A 122 -4.41 13.98 -8.22
N ASN A 123 -4.83 12.81 -8.68
CA ASN A 123 -5.77 12.69 -9.80
C ASN A 123 -7.13 13.33 -9.46
N GLN A 124 -7.51 14.39 -10.17
CA GLN A 124 -8.69 15.20 -9.81
C GLN A 124 -10.01 14.41 -9.83
N LEU A 125 -10.14 13.39 -10.69
CA LEU A 125 -11.33 12.56 -10.72
C LEU A 125 -11.36 11.61 -9.52
N ALA A 126 -10.28 10.89 -9.26
CA ALA A 126 -10.21 9.91 -8.17
C ALA A 126 -10.28 10.56 -6.79
N PHE A 127 -9.73 11.77 -6.65
CA PHE A 127 -9.76 12.51 -5.40
C PHE A 127 -11.06 13.33 -5.17
N ASN A 128 -11.98 13.33 -6.15
CA ASN A 128 -13.29 13.98 -6.03
C ASN A 128 -14.14 13.31 -4.93
N ARG A 129 -14.76 14.12 -4.06
CA ARG A 129 -15.64 13.65 -2.97
C ARG A 129 -16.77 12.74 -3.46
N ALA A 130 -17.31 12.96 -4.66
CA ALA A 130 -18.35 12.11 -5.24
C ALA A 130 -17.88 10.67 -5.52
N ASN A 131 -16.58 10.47 -5.76
CA ASN A 131 -15.98 9.16 -6.03
C ASN A 131 -15.38 8.50 -4.76
N ARG A 132 -15.32 9.25 -3.65
CA ARG A 132 -14.72 8.88 -2.35
C ARG A 132 -15.74 8.93 -1.21
N ALA A 133 -16.94 8.45 -1.46
CA ALA A 133 -18.05 8.57 -0.53
C ALA A 133 -17.73 7.91 0.81
N ARG A 134 -17.72 8.69 1.89
CA ARG A 134 -17.31 8.25 3.23
C ARG A 134 -18.41 8.47 4.26
N GLN A 135 -18.37 7.66 5.30
CA GLN A 135 -19.11 7.91 6.53
C GLN A 135 -18.19 7.72 7.75
N PRO A 136 -18.40 8.45 8.84
CA PRO A 136 -17.75 8.14 10.10
C PRO A 136 -18.01 6.70 10.53
N VAL A 137 -17.01 6.05 11.11
CA VAL A 137 -17.25 4.79 11.82
C VAL A 137 -18.02 5.15 13.09
N LYS A 138 -19.17 4.50 13.29
CA LYS A 138 -19.97 4.70 14.50
C LYS A 138 -19.16 4.29 15.72
N ASP A 139 -19.26 5.05 16.80
CA ASP A 139 -18.65 4.76 18.10
C ASP A 139 -17.11 4.92 18.19
N PHE A 140 -16.46 5.55 17.21
CA PHE A 140 -15.05 5.94 17.29
C PHE A 140 -14.91 7.42 17.67
N ASP A 141 -14.25 7.73 18.79
CA ASP A 141 -14.01 9.12 19.19
C ASP A 141 -12.95 9.75 18.28
N LEU A 142 -13.37 10.75 17.50
CA LEU A 142 -12.52 11.47 16.57
C LEU A 142 -11.49 12.38 17.26
N SER A 143 -11.59 12.57 18.58
CA SER A 143 -10.80 13.52 19.36
C SER A 143 -9.63 12.92 20.16
N GLU A 144 -9.48 11.59 20.22
CA GLU A 144 -8.41 10.94 21.00
C GLU A 144 -7.08 10.81 20.22
N HIS A 145 -5.96 10.94 20.94
CA HIS A 145 -4.58 10.77 20.45
C HIS A 145 -3.98 9.41 20.90
N PRO A 146 -3.12 8.74 20.10
CA PRO A 146 -2.59 9.18 18.81
C PRO A 146 -3.68 9.21 17.72
N ASP A 147 -3.52 10.12 16.75
CA ASP A 147 -4.34 10.19 15.54
C ASP A 147 -4.12 8.91 14.70
N LEU A 148 -4.66 7.77 15.14
CA LEU A 148 -4.86 6.60 14.30
C LEU A 148 -6.01 6.97 13.34
N GLY A 149 -5.71 7.82 12.35
CA GLY A 149 -6.65 8.49 11.46
C GLY A 149 -7.47 7.59 10.53
N ILE A 150 -7.59 6.31 10.85
CA ILE A 150 -7.93 5.23 9.91
C ILE A 150 -9.29 4.61 10.24
N PHE A 151 -9.66 4.58 11.52
CA PHE A 151 -10.99 4.17 11.94
C PHE A 151 -11.95 5.35 12.02
N LYS A 152 -11.55 6.53 11.56
CA LYS A 152 -12.39 7.73 11.61
C LYS A 152 -13.46 7.74 10.52
N LEU A 153 -13.15 7.17 9.35
CA LEU A 153 -14.02 7.17 8.18
C LEU A 153 -13.92 5.82 7.46
N GLN A 154 -15.06 5.24 7.08
CA GLN A 154 -15.13 4.08 6.20
C GLN A 154 -15.62 4.48 4.81
N LEU A 155 -15.07 3.86 3.77
CA LEU A 155 -15.62 3.98 2.42
C LEU A 155 -17.00 3.31 2.34
N LEU A 156 -17.93 4.00 1.69
CA LEU A 156 -19.21 3.46 1.30
C LEU A 156 -19.07 2.67 0.00
N ASP A 157 -19.95 1.69 -0.23
CA ASP A 157 -19.89 0.79 -1.39
C ASP A 157 -20.12 1.50 -2.73
N ARG A 158 -20.69 2.70 -2.69
CA ARG A 158 -20.74 3.68 -3.80
C ARG A 158 -19.41 4.40 -4.08
N SER A 159 -18.30 4.04 -3.45
CA SER A 159 -16.97 4.57 -3.78
C SER A 159 -16.32 3.74 -4.87
N THR A 160 -15.67 4.36 -5.86
CA THR A 160 -15.06 3.61 -6.98
C THR A 160 -14.05 2.58 -6.48
N VAL A 161 -13.18 2.96 -5.54
CA VAL A 161 -12.14 2.05 -5.01
C VAL A 161 -12.73 0.90 -4.24
N LYS A 162 -13.71 1.13 -3.36
CA LYS A 162 -14.38 0.04 -2.65
C LYS A 162 -15.09 -0.92 -3.62
N PHE A 163 -15.68 -0.38 -4.69
CA PHE A 163 -16.28 -1.20 -5.75
C PHE A 163 -15.25 -2.07 -6.48
N MET A 164 -14.05 -1.53 -6.74
CA MET A 164 -12.92 -2.30 -7.28
C MET A 164 -12.37 -3.33 -6.30
N GLU A 165 -12.22 -2.98 -5.02
CA GLU A 165 -11.77 -3.89 -3.95
C GLU A 165 -12.70 -5.08 -3.78
N ARG A 166 -14.01 -4.83 -3.82
CA ARG A 166 -15.04 -5.87 -3.83
C ARG A 166 -14.82 -6.84 -5.00
N PHE A 167 -14.53 -6.34 -6.20
CA PHE A 167 -14.28 -7.13 -7.40
C PHE A 167 -12.96 -7.91 -7.34
N TYR A 168 -11.85 -7.32 -6.90
CA TYR A 168 -10.54 -7.98 -6.93
C TYR A 168 -10.22 -8.79 -5.67
N GLY A 169 -11.01 -8.67 -4.59
CA GLY A 169 -10.92 -9.50 -3.39
C GLY A 169 -10.23 -8.93 -2.13
N PRO A 170 -9.34 -7.91 -2.16
CA PRO A 170 -8.81 -7.34 -0.93
C PRO A 170 -9.84 -6.38 -0.32
N TYR A 171 -10.83 -6.91 0.42
CA TYR A 171 -11.86 -6.11 1.06
C TYR A 171 -11.34 -5.48 2.37
N ILE A 172 -10.68 -4.34 2.25
CA ILE A 172 -10.37 -3.44 3.36
C ILE A 172 -10.77 -2.05 2.88
N GLY A 173 -11.99 -1.62 3.23
CA GLY A 173 -12.57 -0.38 2.73
C GLY A 173 -11.84 0.87 3.22
N ALA A 174 -10.71 1.18 2.58
CA ALA A 174 -9.91 2.36 2.86
C ALA A 174 -9.97 3.34 1.68
N ASP A 175 -10.05 4.62 2.02
CA ASP A 175 -10.20 5.74 1.10
C ASP A 175 -8.88 6.09 0.45
N ILE A 176 -8.86 6.33 -0.89
CA ILE A 176 -7.69 6.91 -1.58
C ILE A 176 -7.14 8.08 -0.77
N SER A 177 -6.03 7.80 -0.13
CA SER A 177 -5.38 8.71 0.78
C SER A 177 -4.55 9.69 -0.01
N GLY A 178 -4.72 10.96 0.35
CA GLY A 178 -3.72 11.97 -0.04
C GLY A 178 -2.34 11.60 0.50
N THR A 179 -2.28 10.84 1.60
CA THR A 179 -1.03 10.49 2.29
C THR A 179 -0.06 9.70 1.43
N THR A 180 -0.51 8.82 0.52
CA THR A 180 0.41 8.14 -0.43
C THR A 180 1.06 9.15 -1.38
N THR A 181 0.26 10.02 -2.01
CA THR A 181 0.82 11.07 -2.90
C THR A 181 1.60 12.15 -2.15
N ASP A 182 1.25 12.39 -0.88
CA ASP A 182 1.90 13.34 0.03
C ASP A 182 3.19 12.76 0.67
N ALA A 183 3.44 11.47 0.52
CA ALA A 183 4.76 10.92 0.85
C ALA A 183 5.70 11.09 -0.34
N LEU A 184 5.19 10.87 -1.55
CA LEU A 184 5.95 11.00 -2.78
C LEU A 184 6.44 12.44 -3.04
N ASP A 185 5.63 13.47 -2.75
CA ASP A 185 6.07 14.87 -2.89
C ASP A 185 7.15 15.26 -1.87
N VAL A 186 7.06 14.76 -0.64
CA VAL A 186 8.08 14.96 0.40
C VAL A 186 9.38 14.28 0.01
N LEU A 187 9.33 13.04 -0.47
CA LEU A 187 10.51 12.34 -1.00
C LEU A 187 11.11 13.08 -2.19
N ALA A 188 10.26 13.54 -3.13
CA ALA A 188 10.71 14.33 -4.27
C ALA A 188 11.36 15.65 -3.85
N TYR A 189 10.81 16.33 -2.84
CA TYR A 189 11.35 17.58 -2.31
C TYR A 189 12.72 17.34 -1.67
N TRP A 190 12.81 16.36 -0.76
CA TRP A 190 14.06 15.97 -0.12
C TRP A 190 15.17 15.69 -1.15
N LEU A 191 14.88 14.85 -2.14
CA LEU A 191 15.84 14.50 -3.19
C LEU A 191 16.20 15.71 -4.09
N ALA A 192 15.22 16.57 -4.41
CA ALA A 192 15.45 17.73 -5.27
C ALA A 192 16.35 18.77 -4.60
N GLU A 193 16.09 19.05 -3.32
CA GLU A 193 16.79 20.06 -2.54
C GLU A 193 18.24 19.66 -2.26
N ARG A 194 18.51 18.35 -2.07
CA ARG A 194 19.87 17.81 -1.89
C ARG A 194 20.81 18.12 -3.06
N ILE A 195 20.27 18.24 -4.28
CA ILE A 195 21.05 18.52 -5.49
C ILE A 195 21.15 20.04 -5.71
N ASN A 196 20.08 20.78 -5.43
CA ASN A 196 20.08 22.24 -5.50
C ASN A 196 19.08 22.81 -4.48
N PRO A 197 19.51 23.75 -3.60
CA PRO A 197 18.63 24.40 -2.64
C PRO A 197 17.39 25.05 -3.25
N LYS A 198 17.44 25.49 -4.52
CA LYS A 198 16.27 26.02 -5.24
C LYS A 198 15.60 24.93 -6.06
N VAL A 199 14.38 24.57 -5.65
CA VAL A 199 13.58 23.50 -6.25
C VAL A 199 12.75 24.04 -7.41
N THR A 200 12.61 23.25 -8.48
CA THR A 200 11.72 23.53 -9.61
C THR A 200 10.76 22.37 -9.84
N LYS A 201 9.65 22.62 -10.56
CA LYS A 201 8.66 21.59 -10.89
C LYS A 201 9.29 20.41 -11.65
N GLU A 202 10.13 20.68 -12.64
CA GLU A 202 10.80 19.65 -13.45
C GLU A 202 11.70 18.77 -12.58
N ARG A 203 12.34 19.36 -11.57
CA ARG A 203 13.19 18.62 -10.65
C ARG A 203 12.37 17.73 -9.72
N LEU A 204 11.27 18.25 -9.17
CA LEU A 204 10.35 17.45 -8.37
C LEU A 204 9.80 16.26 -9.16
N GLN A 205 9.45 16.46 -10.43
CA GLN A 205 9.03 15.40 -11.35
C GLN A 205 10.08 14.30 -11.53
N ILE A 206 11.32 14.71 -11.84
CA ILE A 206 12.44 13.78 -12.01
C ILE A 206 12.68 12.99 -10.71
N GLN A 207 12.65 13.67 -9.57
CA GLN A 207 12.95 13.04 -8.28
C GLN A 207 11.81 12.18 -7.73
N ALA A 208 10.54 12.53 -7.98
CA ALA A 208 9.41 11.63 -7.71
C ALA A 208 9.57 10.32 -8.51
N GLY A 209 9.91 10.43 -9.80
CA GLY A 209 10.23 9.26 -10.62
C GLY A 209 11.45 8.48 -10.11
N SER A 210 12.45 9.14 -9.53
CA SER A 210 13.59 8.47 -8.90
C SER A 210 13.21 7.75 -7.62
N ALA A 211 12.43 8.37 -6.72
CA ALA A 211 11.97 7.75 -5.48
C ALA A 211 11.20 6.45 -5.75
N ILE A 212 10.34 6.43 -6.76
CA ILE A 212 9.63 5.23 -7.24
C ILE A 212 10.62 4.17 -7.76
N ARG A 213 11.48 4.52 -8.72
CA ARG A 213 12.41 3.55 -9.33
C ARG A 213 13.42 2.98 -8.33
N LEU A 214 13.81 3.76 -7.33
CA LEU A 214 14.73 3.34 -6.27
C LEU A 214 14.02 2.53 -5.17
N GLY A 215 12.68 2.49 -5.17
CA GLY A 215 11.88 1.78 -4.16
C GLY A 215 11.75 2.54 -2.85
N GLU A 216 12.12 3.81 -2.78
CA GLU A 216 11.95 4.64 -1.58
C GLU A 216 10.45 4.86 -1.28
N GLU A 217 9.61 4.95 -2.32
CA GLU A 217 8.14 5.08 -2.19
C GLU A 217 7.47 3.81 -1.67
N LEU A 218 8.13 2.65 -1.70
CA LEU A 218 7.56 1.41 -1.15
C LEU A 218 7.45 1.45 0.38
N VAL A 219 8.26 2.27 1.03
CA VAL A 219 8.29 2.44 2.49
C VAL A 219 7.03 3.14 2.99
N PRO A 220 6.66 4.35 2.49
CA PRO A 220 5.39 4.94 2.83
C PRO A 220 4.21 4.06 2.38
N ILE A 221 4.26 3.39 1.22
CA ILE A 221 3.20 2.43 0.83
C ILE A 221 3.03 1.34 1.89
N ALA A 222 4.11 0.71 2.35
CA ALA A 222 4.05 -0.34 3.36
C ALA A 222 3.53 0.19 4.70
N CYS A 223 3.93 1.40 5.13
CA CYS A 223 3.37 2.06 6.31
C CYS A 223 1.87 2.34 6.13
N MET A 224 1.45 2.83 4.96
CA MET A 224 0.05 3.08 4.66
C MET A 224 -0.79 1.79 4.75
N VAL A 225 -0.26 0.68 4.24
CA VAL A 225 -0.97 -0.61 4.28
C VAL A 225 -1.01 -1.21 5.69
N LEU A 226 0.10 -1.16 6.43
CA LEU A 226 0.25 -1.86 7.71
C LEU A 226 -0.23 -1.04 8.91
N GLN A 227 0.16 0.23 8.98
CA GLN A 227 -0.21 1.14 10.07
C GLN A 227 -1.57 1.78 9.77
N TYR A 228 -1.74 2.26 8.53
CA TYR A 228 -2.93 3.00 8.13
C TYR A 228 -4.01 2.18 7.45
N HIS A 229 -3.88 0.85 7.44
CA HIS A 229 -4.85 -0.10 6.87
C HIS A 229 -5.38 0.30 5.49
N HIS A 230 -4.62 1.09 4.73
CA HIS A 230 -4.92 1.35 3.32
C HIS A 230 -4.81 0.04 2.57
N SER A 231 -5.66 -0.16 1.57
CA SER A 231 -5.41 -1.29 0.68
C SER A 231 -4.19 -0.96 -0.17
N LEU A 232 -3.40 -1.98 -0.51
CA LEU A 232 -2.35 -1.80 -1.51
C LEU A 232 -2.96 -1.28 -2.84
N MET A 233 -4.28 -1.48 -3.05
CA MET A 233 -4.97 -1.16 -4.30
C MET A 233 -5.12 0.32 -4.43
N GLU A 234 -5.58 0.89 -3.35
CA GLU A 234 -5.69 2.29 -3.15
C GLU A 234 -4.33 2.98 -3.33
N CYS A 235 -3.28 2.51 -2.65
CA CYS A 235 -1.95 3.11 -2.75
C CYS A 235 -1.40 3.06 -4.19
N GLY A 236 -1.46 1.89 -4.83
CA GLY A 236 -0.99 1.75 -6.21
C GLY A 236 -1.83 2.52 -7.22
N LEU A 237 -3.15 2.61 -7.04
CA LEU A 237 -4.04 3.44 -7.87
C LEU A 237 -3.73 4.94 -7.73
N ALA A 238 -3.48 5.41 -6.50
CA ALA A 238 -3.16 6.81 -6.25
C ALA A 238 -1.95 7.28 -7.08
N LEU A 239 -0.98 6.39 -7.31
CA LEU A 239 0.24 6.67 -8.06
C LEU A 239 0.15 6.35 -9.56
N SER A 240 -0.70 5.39 -9.96
CA SER A 240 -0.79 4.92 -11.35
C SER A 240 -1.87 5.60 -12.19
N LEU A 241 -2.71 6.43 -11.57
CA LEU A 241 -3.63 7.32 -12.29
C LEU A 241 -2.89 8.57 -12.77
N ALA A 242 -3.28 9.06 -13.95
CA ALA A 242 -2.68 10.24 -14.56
C ALA A 242 -2.76 11.47 -13.62
N SER A 243 -1.68 12.23 -13.54
CA SER A 243 -1.56 13.45 -12.73
C SER A 243 -0.99 14.60 -13.55
N GLN A 244 -1.38 15.82 -13.22
CA GLN A 244 -0.84 17.01 -13.90
C GLN A 244 0.63 17.26 -13.50
N SER A 245 1.00 16.83 -12.30
CA SER A 245 2.36 16.93 -11.81
C SER A 245 3.31 15.96 -12.46
N MET A 246 2.90 14.78 -12.92
CA MET A 246 3.81 13.84 -13.59
C MET A 246 3.82 14.00 -15.13
N SER A 247 3.22 15.07 -15.64
CA SER A 247 3.31 15.50 -17.05
C SER A 247 4.47 16.48 -17.20
N PRO A 248 5.64 16.14 -17.80
CA PRO A 248 5.85 16.28 -19.26
C PRO A 248 6.99 15.44 -19.90
N GLY A 249 6.92 15.21 -21.23
CA GLY A 249 8.05 14.83 -22.10
C GLY A 249 8.43 13.34 -22.15
N ASP A 250 7.70 12.54 -22.94
CA ASP A 250 7.96 11.11 -23.28
C ASP A 250 7.29 10.03 -22.40
N ARG A 251 6.46 10.38 -21.41
CA ARG A 251 5.63 9.39 -20.69
C ARG A 251 4.22 9.31 -21.29
N GLU A 252 3.81 8.13 -21.75
CA GLU A 252 2.49 7.88 -22.36
C GLU A 252 1.30 8.14 -21.40
N THR A 253 1.48 8.01 -20.08
CA THR A 253 0.36 7.96 -19.12
C THR A 253 0.25 9.14 -18.15
N ALA A 254 1.19 10.10 -18.15
CA ALA A 254 1.24 11.21 -17.18
C ALA A 254 1.10 10.79 -15.70
N ALA A 255 1.34 9.52 -15.37
CA ALA A 255 1.21 8.96 -14.04
C ALA A 255 2.58 8.81 -13.35
N ALA A 256 2.57 8.67 -12.03
CA ALA A 256 3.80 8.44 -11.27
C ALA A 256 4.31 7.01 -11.51
N LEU A 257 3.39 6.03 -11.43
CA LEU A 257 3.56 4.66 -11.90
C LEU A 257 2.97 4.51 -13.31
N SER A 258 3.72 3.93 -14.22
CA SER A 258 3.31 3.62 -15.60
C SER A 258 2.21 2.56 -15.67
N SER A 259 2.22 1.61 -14.74
CA SER A 259 1.25 0.51 -14.64
C SER A 259 1.11 0.07 -13.19
N PHE A 260 0.01 -0.60 -12.87
CA PHE A 260 -0.18 -1.19 -11.56
C PHE A 260 -0.98 -2.50 -11.65
N ASN A 261 -0.36 -3.59 -11.19
CA ASN A 261 -0.97 -4.93 -11.15
C ASN A 261 -0.81 -5.58 -9.77
N PHE A 262 -1.92 -6.05 -9.21
CA PHE A 262 -1.97 -6.69 -7.89
C PHE A 262 -1.16 -7.97 -7.75
N TYR A 263 -0.89 -8.63 -8.86
CA TYR A 263 -0.22 -9.91 -8.94
C TYR A 263 1.20 -9.78 -9.49
N ASP A 264 1.66 -8.55 -9.73
CA ASP A 264 3.03 -8.24 -10.10
C ASP A 264 3.53 -7.00 -9.34
N TYR A 265 4.17 -7.24 -8.20
CA TYR A 265 4.72 -6.20 -7.35
C TYR A 265 5.90 -5.44 -7.97
N HIS A 266 6.47 -5.91 -9.08
CA HIS A 266 7.41 -5.08 -9.85
C HIS A 266 6.73 -3.84 -10.44
N THR A 267 5.42 -3.86 -10.64
CA THR A 267 4.69 -2.66 -11.08
C THR A 267 4.70 -1.54 -10.04
N LEU A 268 4.94 -1.83 -8.75
CA LEU A 268 5.04 -0.81 -7.69
C LEU A 268 6.32 0.04 -7.76
N ASN A 269 7.29 -0.33 -8.61
CA ASN A 269 8.51 0.46 -8.84
C ASN A 269 8.84 0.65 -10.33
N ASP A 270 7.80 0.69 -11.19
CA ASP A 270 7.93 0.82 -12.65
C ASP A 270 8.78 -0.27 -13.30
N SER A 271 8.80 -1.47 -12.70
CA SER A 271 9.65 -2.59 -13.13
C SER A 271 11.14 -2.23 -13.20
N ALA A 272 11.56 -1.14 -12.56
CA ALA A 272 12.92 -0.61 -12.59
C ALA A 272 13.79 -1.22 -11.48
N ALA A 273 13.58 -2.51 -11.20
CA ALA A 273 14.09 -3.19 -10.02
C ALA A 273 15.62 -3.04 -9.88
N ARG A 274 16.06 -2.36 -8.81
CA ARG A 274 17.47 -2.26 -8.39
C ARG A 274 17.68 -3.02 -7.08
N GLU A 275 18.88 -3.55 -6.89
CA GLU A 275 19.27 -3.98 -5.54
C GLU A 275 19.26 -2.76 -4.61
N PRO A 276 18.58 -2.82 -3.44
CA PRO A 276 18.28 -4.04 -2.71
C PRO A 276 16.79 -4.45 -2.63
N ILE A 277 15.87 -3.77 -3.33
CA ILE A 277 14.42 -4.03 -3.18
C ILE A 277 13.90 -5.18 -4.04
N THR A 278 14.61 -5.50 -5.14
CA THR A 278 14.23 -6.57 -6.09
C THR A 278 13.90 -7.91 -5.41
N PRO A 279 14.73 -8.46 -4.49
CA PRO A 279 14.46 -9.76 -3.88
C PRO A 279 13.17 -9.80 -3.07
N VAL A 280 12.75 -8.64 -2.54
CA VAL A 280 11.52 -8.47 -1.75
C VAL A 280 10.30 -8.58 -2.63
N LEU A 281 10.28 -7.83 -3.74
CA LEU A 281 9.19 -7.84 -4.70
C LEU A 281 9.07 -9.22 -5.37
N GLU A 282 10.20 -9.85 -5.71
CA GLU A 282 10.22 -11.22 -6.24
C GLU A 282 9.66 -12.24 -5.23
N ARG A 283 10.01 -12.10 -3.96
CA ARG A 283 9.47 -12.96 -2.89
C ARG A 283 7.96 -12.75 -2.75
N GLY A 284 7.49 -11.52 -2.72
CA GLY A 284 6.06 -11.21 -2.68
C GLY A 284 5.31 -11.80 -3.87
N ASN A 285 5.84 -11.65 -5.09
CA ASN A 285 5.29 -12.29 -6.29
C ASN A 285 5.22 -13.82 -6.17
N LYS A 286 6.26 -14.45 -5.61
CA LYS A 286 6.27 -15.90 -5.35
C LYS A 286 5.20 -16.30 -4.32
N ILE A 287 5.02 -15.53 -3.24
CA ILE A 287 4.02 -15.81 -2.20
C ILE A 287 2.61 -15.68 -2.78
N VAL A 288 2.29 -14.59 -3.47
CA VAL A 288 0.98 -14.38 -4.11
C VAL A 288 0.69 -15.50 -5.10
N SER A 289 1.66 -15.84 -5.96
CA SER A 289 1.55 -16.94 -6.92
C SER A 289 1.32 -18.28 -6.23
N ALA A 290 2.08 -18.61 -5.17
CA ALA A 290 1.90 -19.86 -4.44
C ALA A 290 0.53 -19.96 -3.73
N ASN A 291 0.06 -18.84 -3.18
CA ASN A 291 -1.20 -18.79 -2.43
C ASN A 291 -2.42 -19.09 -3.29
N LEU A 292 -2.42 -18.65 -4.56
CA LEU A 292 -3.52 -18.86 -5.50
C LEU A 292 -3.15 -19.74 -6.71
N ALA A 293 -2.10 -20.57 -6.58
CA ALA A 293 -1.65 -21.49 -7.64
C ALA A 293 -1.38 -20.80 -9.00
N GLY A 294 -0.83 -19.59 -8.97
CA GLY A 294 -0.56 -18.76 -10.14
C GLY A 294 -1.81 -18.15 -10.78
N ARG A 295 -2.95 -18.14 -10.06
CA ARG A 295 -4.23 -17.58 -10.52
C ARG A 295 -4.53 -16.22 -9.89
N GLY A 296 -5.29 -15.40 -10.60
CA GLY A 296 -5.89 -14.18 -10.09
C GLY A 296 -7.34 -14.38 -9.66
N LEU A 297 -7.77 -13.69 -8.62
CA LEU A 297 -9.12 -13.71 -8.08
C LEU A 297 -9.96 -12.55 -8.65
N ALA A 298 -11.14 -12.87 -9.19
CA ALA A 298 -12.17 -11.89 -9.55
C ALA A 298 -13.52 -12.32 -8.94
N VAL A 299 -14.03 -11.56 -7.98
CA VAL A 299 -15.33 -11.73 -7.36
C VAL A 299 -16.39 -11.16 -8.28
N ILE A 300 -17.35 -11.99 -8.66
CA ILE A 300 -18.42 -11.63 -9.60
C ILE A 300 -19.78 -11.54 -8.92
N ARG A 301 -19.89 -12.03 -7.67
CA ARG A 301 -21.05 -11.86 -6.80
C ARG A 301 -20.61 -11.80 -5.35
N ASP A 302 -20.95 -10.74 -4.63
CA ASP A 302 -20.63 -10.60 -3.21
C ASP A 302 -21.87 -10.41 -2.31
N VAL A 303 -21.64 -10.12 -1.02
CA VAL A 303 -22.70 -9.93 -0.02
C VAL A 303 -23.74 -8.88 -0.41
N ILE A 304 -23.35 -7.79 -1.10
CA ILE A 304 -24.30 -6.74 -1.48
C ILE A 304 -25.20 -7.23 -2.60
N ASP A 305 -24.63 -7.95 -3.58
CA ASP A 305 -25.41 -8.58 -4.64
C ASP A 305 -26.41 -9.60 -4.08
N ILE A 306 -26.01 -10.34 -3.04
CA ILE A 306 -26.87 -11.30 -2.32
C ILE A 306 -28.01 -10.59 -1.59
N GLN A 307 -27.71 -9.53 -0.82
CA GLN A 307 -28.73 -8.79 -0.07
C GLN A 307 -29.74 -8.08 -0.98
N GLY A 308 -29.35 -7.75 -2.20
CA GLY A 308 -30.24 -7.19 -3.21
C GLY A 308 -31.12 -8.22 -3.93
N ASN A 309 -30.98 -9.52 -3.64
CA ASN A 309 -31.68 -10.58 -4.36
C ASN A 309 -32.05 -11.78 -3.46
N ASP A 310 -33.35 -11.94 -3.19
CA ASP A 310 -33.91 -12.99 -2.32
C ASP A 310 -33.59 -14.44 -2.75
N PHE A 311 -33.16 -14.64 -4.00
CA PHE A 311 -32.86 -15.97 -4.56
C PHE A 311 -31.36 -16.31 -4.52
N MET A 312 -30.50 -15.41 -4.03
CA MET A 312 -29.06 -15.63 -3.92
C MET A 312 -28.69 -15.84 -2.46
N ASP A 313 -27.79 -16.78 -2.17
CA ASP A 313 -27.40 -17.13 -0.79
C ASP A 313 -25.88 -17.31 -0.59
N THR A 314 -25.08 -17.12 -1.65
CA THR A 314 -23.65 -17.46 -1.61
C THR A 314 -22.82 -16.58 -2.54
N GLU A 315 -21.60 -16.24 -2.15
CA GLU A 315 -20.69 -15.46 -3.01
C GLU A 315 -20.14 -16.34 -4.14
N ILE A 316 -19.78 -15.71 -5.28
CA ILE A 316 -19.15 -16.38 -6.41
C ILE A 316 -17.91 -15.58 -6.84
N ALA A 317 -16.81 -16.28 -7.08
CA ALA A 317 -15.62 -15.71 -7.68
C ALA A 317 -15.00 -16.65 -8.72
N LEU A 318 -14.14 -16.07 -9.56
CA LEU A 318 -13.40 -16.73 -10.62
C LEU A 318 -11.91 -16.71 -10.28
N LEU A 319 -11.25 -17.85 -10.50
CA LEU A 319 -9.79 -17.98 -10.52
C LEU A 319 -9.33 -17.99 -11.97
N LEU A 320 -8.66 -16.90 -12.36
CA LEU A 320 -8.26 -16.59 -13.73
C LEU A 320 -6.76 -16.82 -13.94
N GLU A 321 -6.37 -17.13 -15.17
CA GLU A 321 -4.98 -17.46 -15.49
C GLU A 321 -4.10 -16.23 -15.70
N ASN A 322 -2.81 -16.45 -15.46
CA ASN A 322 -1.74 -15.52 -15.79
C ASN A 322 -2.05 -14.09 -15.34
N PRO A 323 -2.41 -13.86 -14.06
CA PRO A 323 -2.92 -12.58 -13.61
C PRO A 323 -1.92 -11.43 -13.83
N ALA A 324 -0.61 -11.70 -13.75
CA ALA A 324 0.44 -10.72 -14.07
C ALA A 324 0.40 -10.21 -15.52
N LYS A 325 -0.11 -11.01 -16.47
CA LYS A 325 -0.18 -10.68 -17.90
C LYS A 325 -1.61 -10.38 -18.38
N ASN A 326 -2.60 -10.50 -17.51
CA ASN A 326 -4.00 -10.31 -17.85
C ASN A 326 -4.39 -8.85 -17.61
N ASP A 327 -4.88 -8.18 -18.66
CA ASP A 327 -5.27 -6.76 -18.63
C ASP A 327 -6.36 -6.46 -17.58
N LEU A 328 -7.18 -7.45 -17.19
CA LEU A 328 -8.16 -7.29 -16.12
C LEU A 328 -7.51 -6.84 -14.81
N PHE A 329 -6.30 -7.32 -14.53
CA PHE A 329 -5.55 -7.01 -13.32
C PHE A 329 -4.59 -5.84 -13.49
N GLN A 330 -4.62 -5.13 -14.63
CA GLN A 330 -3.97 -3.83 -14.82
C GLN A 330 -4.93 -2.72 -14.34
N ILE A 331 -4.90 -2.48 -13.05
CA ILE A 331 -5.99 -1.84 -12.29
C ILE A 331 -6.20 -0.39 -12.71
N ASN A 332 -5.11 0.31 -13.03
CA ASN A 332 -5.15 1.68 -13.51
C ASN A 332 -5.92 1.83 -14.83
N LYS A 333 -5.92 0.80 -15.69
CA LYS A 333 -6.71 0.79 -16.93
C LYS A 333 -8.21 0.63 -16.66
N SER A 334 -8.57 -0.17 -15.65
CA SER A 334 -9.96 -0.48 -15.33
C SER A 334 -10.68 0.62 -14.54
N TYR A 335 -9.94 1.52 -13.87
CA TYR A 335 -10.51 2.53 -12.97
C TYR A 335 -11.66 3.34 -13.56
N TYR A 336 -11.53 3.85 -14.79
CA TYR A 336 -12.58 4.66 -15.42
C TYR A 336 -13.83 3.85 -15.75
N ALA A 337 -13.68 2.60 -16.18
CA ALA A 337 -14.80 1.71 -16.44
C ALA A 337 -15.58 1.45 -15.14
N PHE A 338 -14.87 1.12 -14.05
CA PHE A 338 -15.49 0.98 -12.73
C PHE A 338 -16.17 2.26 -12.26
N SER A 339 -15.52 3.42 -12.45
CA SER A 339 -16.07 4.71 -12.03
C SER A 339 -17.36 5.07 -12.76
N ASN A 340 -17.44 4.78 -14.06
CA ASN A 340 -18.62 5.05 -14.88
C ASN A 340 -19.76 4.09 -14.52
N GLU A 341 -19.47 2.80 -14.54
CA GLU A 341 -20.43 1.74 -14.23
C GLU A 341 -21.08 1.96 -12.85
N ARG A 342 -20.24 2.21 -11.83
CA ARG A 342 -20.73 2.50 -10.49
C ARG A 342 -21.63 3.74 -10.46
N LYS A 343 -21.30 4.79 -11.21
CA LYS A 343 -22.09 6.02 -11.24
C LYS A 343 -23.48 5.74 -11.83
N GLU A 344 -23.53 5.03 -12.94
CA GLU A 344 -24.79 4.66 -13.62
C GLU A 344 -25.69 3.80 -12.70
N GLN A 345 -25.09 2.87 -11.95
CA GLN A 345 -25.83 2.05 -10.99
C GLN A 345 -26.28 2.81 -9.74
N ALA A 346 -25.43 3.69 -9.20
CA ALA A 346 -25.79 4.50 -8.03
C ALA A 346 -26.98 5.44 -8.31
N GLU A 347 -27.17 5.87 -9.56
CA GLU A 347 -28.32 6.67 -9.99
C GLU A 347 -29.63 5.85 -10.09
N SER A 348 -29.55 4.53 -10.18
CA SER A 348 -30.71 3.64 -10.43
C SER A 348 -31.11 2.74 -9.25
N SER A 349 -30.15 2.20 -8.48
CA SER A 349 -30.39 1.18 -7.43
C SER A 349 -29.78 1.48 -6.07
N GLY A 350 -29.04 2.59 -5.92
CA GLY A 350 -28.38 3.00 -4.67
C GLY A 350 -26.99 2.37 -4.49
N ASP A 351 -26.92 1.03 -4.38
CA ASP A 351 -25.65 0.30 -4.26
C ASP A 351 -25.25 -0.40 -5.58
N PRO A 352 -23.99 -0.27 -6.02
CA PRO A 352 -23.52 -0.87 -7.26
C PRO A 352 -23.27 -2.38 -7.11
N SER A 353 -23.78 -3.15 -8.07
CA SER A 353 -23.66 -4.60 -8.19
C SER A 353 -22.40 -5.00 -8.96
N LEU A 354 -21.65 -5.97 -8.43
CA LEU A 354 -20.49 -6.54 -9.14
C LEU A 354 -20.91 -7.35 -10.36
N ALA A 355 -22.09 -8.00 -10.28
CA ALA A 355 -22.61 -8.85 -11.33
C ALA A 355 -22.80 -8.08 -12.64
N VAL A 356 -23.26 -6.82 -12.57
CA VAL A 356 -23.45 -5.96 -13.75
C VAL A 356 -22.12 -5.64 -14.42
N TYR A 357 -21.10 -5.23 -13.65
CA TYR A 357 -19.77 -4.95 -14.19
C TYR A 357 -19.12 -6.22 -14.78
N ALA A 358 -19.25 -7.35 -14.08
CA ALA A 358 -18.68 -8.63 -14.48
C ALA A 358 -19.31 -9.19 -15.77
N ASP A 359 -20.62 -8.94 -16.02
CA ASP A 359 -21.29 -9.34 -17.26
C ASP A 359 -20.63 -8.70 -18.50
N GLY A 360 -20.27 -7.42 -18.41
CA GLY A 360 -19.54 -6.71 -19.47
C GLY A 360 -18.15 -7.29 -19.80
N ILE A 361 -17.58 -8.09 -18.88
CA ILE A 361 -16.25 -8.69 -19.02
C ILE A 361 -16.32 -10.15 -19.46
N PHE A 362 -17.24 -10.92 -18.87
CA PHE A 362 -17.29 -12.38 -19.02
C PHE A 362 -18.49 -12.89 -19.84
N GLY A 363 -19.39 -12.01 -20.29
CA GLY A 363 -20.78 -12.27 -20.69
C GLY A 363 -21.11 -13.36 -21.72
N ASN A 364 -20.14 -13.96 -22.41
CA ASN A 364 -20.44 -14.90 -23.50
C ASN A 364 -20.32 -16.39 -23.13
N ASP A 365 -19.47 -16.78 -22.17
CA ASP A 365 -19.41 -18.14 -21.58
C ASP A 365 -18.29 -18.18 -20.52
N VAL A 366 -18.59 -18.61 -19.30
CA VAL A 366 -17.57 -18.73 -18.23
C VAL A 366 -17.03 -20.16 -18.11
N LEU A 367 -17.87 -21.16 -18.43
CA LEU A 367 -17.62 -22.58 -18.16
C LEU A 367 -18.14 -23.49 -19.29
N GLY A 368 -17.63 -23.31 -20.51
CA GLY A 368 -17.85 -24.25 -21.62
C GLY A 368 -19.31 -24.67 -21.83
N GLY A 369 -20.23 -23.72 -21.80
CA GLY A 369 -21.66 -23.89 -22.05
C GLY A 369 -22.59 -23.21 -21.03
N VAL A 370 -22.05 -22.51 -20.03
CA VAL A 370 -22.84 -21.82 -19.00
C VAL A 370 -22.70 -20.32 -19.17
N PRO A 371 -23.77 -19.63 -19.62
CA PRO A 371 -23.76 -18.18 -19.72
C PRO A 371 -23.47 -17.51 -18.37
N PHE A 372 -22.68 -16.44 -18.37
CA PHE A 372 -22.36 -15.68 -17.15
C PHE A 372 -23.62 -15.27 -16.39
N LYS A 373 -24.63 -14.75 -17.11
CA LYS A 373 -25.93 -14.34 -16.56
C LYS A 373 -26.67 -15.45 -15.82
N ASP A 374 -26.43 -16.72 -16.17
CA ASP A 374 -27.07 -17.86 -15.53
C ASP A 374 -26.26 -18.26 -14.30
N LEU A 375 -24.93 -18.35 -14.43
CA LEU A 375 -24.01 -18.60 -13.32
C LEU A 375 -24.23 -17.63 -12.15
N VAL A 376 -24.25 -16.33 -12.43
CA VAL A 376 -24.35 -15.28 -11.39
C VAL A 376 -25.69 -15.30 -10.66
N LYS A 377 -26.71 -15.97 -11.20
CA LYS A 377 -28.04 -16.13 -10.60
C LYS A 377 -28.22 -17.44 -9.82
N MET A 378 -27.26 -18.37 -9.89
CA MET A 378 -27.40 -19.66 -9.21
C MET A 378 -27.29 -19.50 -7.68
N ASP A 379 -28.19 -20.11 -6.95
CA ASP A 379 -28.04 -20.31 -5.50
C ASP A 379 -27.00 -21.41 -5.21
N ASN A 380 -26.77 -21.70 -3.93
CA ASN A 380 -25.84 -22.73 -3.50
C ASN A 380 -26.21 -24.12 -4.04
N MET A 381 -27.50 -24.44 -4.20
CA MET A 381 -27.94 -25.71 -4.77
C MET A 381 -27.63 -25.79 -6.27
N GLY A 382 -27.94 -24.74 -7.04
CA GLY A 382 -27.61 -24.65 -8.46
C GLY A 382 -26.11 -24.73 -8.73
N LEU A 383 -25.29 -24.11 -7.89
CA LEU A 383 -23.82 -24.22 -7.97
C LEU A 383 -23.32 -25.62 -7.62
N GLN A 384 -23.98 -26.32 -6.69
CA GLN A 384 -23.69 -27.71 -6.37
C GLN A 384 -24.05 -28.64 -7.53
N ASP A 385 -25.21 -28.44 -8.16
CA ASP A 385 -25.63 -29.20 -9.34
C ASP A 385 -24.71 -28.96 -10.52
N LEU A 386 -24.33 -27.70 -10.75
CA LEU A 386 -23.35 -27.32 -11.77
C LEU A 386 -22.02 -28.04 -11.55
N ARG A 387 -21.51 -28.04 -10.30
CA ARG A 387 -20.29 -28.77 -9.92
C ARG A 387 -20.38 -30.26 -10.22
N ASN A 388 -21.53 -30.87 -9.96
CA ASN A 388 -21.71 -32.31 -10.14
C ASN A 388 -21.99 -32.69 -11.62
N GLY A 389 -22.36 -31.72 -12.45
CA GLY A 389 -22.64 -31.87 -13.87
C GLY A 389 -21.55 -31.30 -14.78
N VAL A 390 -21.95 -30.35 -15.63
CA VAL A 390 -21.07 -29.78 -16.69
C VAL A 390 -19.87 -29.00 -16.14
N GLY A 391 -19.94 -28.50 -14.90
CA GLY A 391 -18.85 -27.81 -14.22
C GLY A 391 -17.91 -28.73 -13.42
N SER A 392 -18.02 -30.06 -13.58
CA SER A 392 -17.16 -31.02 -12.88
C SER A 392 -15.68 -30.77 -13.16
N GLY A 393 -14.90 -30.64 -12.09
CA GLY A 393 -13.48 -30.29 -12.15
C GLY A 393 -13.17 -28.80 -12.33
N LEU A 394 -14.19 -27.93 -12.47
CA LEU A 394 -14.02 -26.48 -12.65
C LEU A 394 -14.79 -25.63 -11.62
N VAL A 395 -15.70 -26.22 -10.83
CA VAL A 395 -16.53 -25.51 -9.85
C VAL A 395 -16.30 -26.07 -8.45
N PHE A 396 -15.99 -25.22 -7.47
CA PHE A 396 -15.56 -25.65 -6.14
C PHE A 396 -16.12 -24.78 -5.00
N ASN A 397 -16.53 -25.41 -3.90
CA ASN A 397 -16.81 -24.74 -2.62
C ASN A 397 -15.68 -24.91 -1.59
N ASP A 398 -14.55 -25.46 -2.05
CA ASP A 398 -13.37 -25.76 -1.25
C ASP A 398 -12.15 -25.24 -2.00
N LEU A 399 -11.45 -24.28 -1.41
CA LEU A 399 -10.35 -23.60 -2.10
C LEU A 399 -9.18 -24.55 -2.35
N ASP A 400 -8.83 -25.42 -1.41
CA ASP A 400 -7.68 -26.33 -1.60
C ASP A 400 -7.89 -27.26 -2.78
N LYS A 401 -9.11 -27.79 -2.95
CA LYS A 401 -9.46 -28.60 -4.13
C LYS A 401 -9.39 -27.77 -5.42
N ALA A 402 -9.87 -26.52 -5.39
CA ALA A 402 -9.80 -25.63 -6.54
C ALA A 402 -8.34 -25.33 -6.93
N LEU A 403 -7.47 -25.10 -5.95
CA LEU A 403 -6.05 -24.82 -6.17
C LEU A 403 -5.30 -26.06 -6.68
N ILE A 404 -5.63 -27.26 -6.19
CA ILE A 404 -5.08 -28.51 -6.73
C ILE A 404 -5.49 -28.68 -8.20
N ALA A 405 -6.75 -28.43 -8.53
CA ALA A 405 -7.23 -28.44 -9.92
C ALA A 405 -6.55 -27.36 -10.79
N ALA A 406 -6.17 -26.23 -10.19
CA ALA A 406 -5.40 -25.17 -10.82
C ALA A 406 -3.90 -25.50 -11.01
N GLY A 407 -3.41 -26.62 -10.48
CA GLY A 407 -2.02 -27.08 -10.59
C GLY A 407 -1.17 -26.91 -9.33
N LYS A 408 -1.76 -26.53 -8.19
CA LYS A 408 -1.04 -26.54 -6.90
C LYS A 408 -0.70 -28.00 -6.53
N PRO A 409 0.54 -28.30 -6.12
CA PRO A 409 0.86 -29.60 -5.56
C PRO A 409 -0.09 -29.91 -4.40
N ALA A 410 -0.66 -31.10 -4.37
CA ALA A 410 -1.44 -31.54 -3.22
C ALA A 410 -0.57 -31.41 -1.96
N PRO A 411 -1.08 -30.84 -0.86
CA PRO A 411 -0.32 -30.80 0.38
C PRO A 411 0.05 -32.24 0.71
N ALA A 412 1.35 -32.52 0.85
CA ALA A 412 1.78 -33.78 1.42
C ALA A 412 1.06 -33.88 2.76
N LEU A 413 0.20 -34.90 2.93
CA LEU A 413 -0.42 -35.22 4.21
C LEU A 413 0.69 -35.11 5.25
N ALA A 414 0.62 -34.09 6.11
CA ALA A 414 1.57 -33.97 7.20
C ALA A 414 1.50 -35.31 7.92
N ALA A 415 2.60 -36.07 7.89
CA ALA A 415 2.73 -37.24 8.74
C ALA A 415 2.35 -36.76 10.14
N ALA A 416 1.28 -37.34 10.69
CA ALA A 416 0.82 -37.01 12.02
C ALA A 416 2.05 -37.02 12.94
N PRO A 417 2.27 -35.98 13.77
CA PRO A 417 3.30 -36.05 14.79
C PRO A 417 2.87 -37.16 15.76
N SER A 418 3.36 -38.37 15.51
CA SER A 418 3.36 -39.45 16.47
C SER A 418 4.34 -39.06 17.58
N GLY A 419 3.84 -38.36 18.58
CA GLY A 419 4.59 -37.98 19.76
C GLY A 419 3.64 -37.45 20.80
N GLU A 420 3.21 -38.35 21.69
CA GLU A 420 2.43 -38.04 22.88
C GLU A 420 3.08 -36.90 23.68
N PRO A 421 2.31 -35.94 24.21
CA PRO A 421 2.84 -34.99 25.19
C PRO A 421 2.92 -35.70 26.56
N ALA A 422 4.15 -35.89 27.05
CA ALA A 422 4.38 -36.33 28.43
C ALA A 422 3.99 -35.22 29.43
N PRO A 423 3.28 -35.54 30.53
CA PRO A 423 2.86 -34.56 31.54
C PRO A 423 3.82 -34.51 32.74
N SER A 424 4.19 -33.31 33.19
CA SER A 424 4.52 -32.96 34.59
C SER A 424 4.72 -31.43 34.66
N GLY A 425 3.88 -30.63 35.31
CA GLY A 425 3.71 -30.50 36.77
C GLY A 425 4.83 -29.60 37.33
N ALA A 426 4.64 -28.46 38.00
CA ALA A 426 3.51 -27.83 38.69
C ALA A 426 3.82 -26.31 38.91
N PRO A 427 2.92 -25.50 39.51
CA PRO A 427 2.85 -24.03 39.38
C PRO A 427 3.57 -23.27 40.51
N ARG A 428 3.83 -21.97 40.31
CA ARG A 428 4.02 -21.01 41.42
C ARG A 428 3.31 -19.68 41.16
N GLU A 429 2.39 -19.41 42.07
CA GLU A 429 1.63 -18.16 42.24
C GLU A 429 2.49 -16.97 42.69
N ALA A 430 1.85 -15.81 42.55
CA ALA A 430 2.30 -14.47 42.87
C ALA A 430 2.48 -14.16 44.37
N ALA A 431 3.40 -13.23 44.62
CA ALA A 431 3.36 -12.15 45.62
C ALA A 431 4.60 -11.28 45.30
N GLY A 432 4.57 -9.99 45.00
CA GLY A 432 3.74 -8.90 45.50
C GLY A 432 4.69 -7.84 46.06
N THR A 433 4.50 -6.59 45.66
CA THR A 433 4.80 -5.28 46.30
C THR A 433 5.49 -4.31 45.35
N GLY A 434 4.80 -3.20 45.08
CA GLY A 434 5.36 -2.05 44.38
C GLY A 434 6.29 -1.23 45.26
N GLU A 435 7.14 -0.46 44.62
CA GLU A 435 7.67 0.78 45.16
C GLU A 435 8.08 1.69 43.99
N ALA A 436 7.50 2.89 43.99
CA ALA A 436 7.91 4.01 43.16
C ALA A 436 9.32 4.45 43.56
N VAL A 437 10.21 4.68 42.60
CA VAL A 437 11.48 5.39 42.87
C VAL A 437 11.75 6.43 41.79
N SER A 438 11.48 7.67 42.22
CA SER A 438 12.24 8.90 42.04
C SER A 438 12.63 9.38 40.64
N ALA A 439 12.03 10.54 40.31
CA ALA A 439 12.62 11.58 39.50
C ALA A 439 14.08 11.85 39.89
N VAL A 440 14.97 11.80 38.91
CA VAL A 440 16.30 12.41 38.98
C VAL A 440 16.22 13.73 38.22
N ALA A 441 16.37 14.84 38.94
CA ALA A 441 16.52 16.17 38.39
C ALA A 441 17.81 16.29 37.55
N PRO A 442 17.83 17.09 36.48
CA PRO A 442 19.04 17.33 35.70
C PRO A 442 20.00 18.24 36.47
N SER A 443 21.28 17.85 36.54
CA SER A 443 22.36 18.77 36.93
C SER A 443 22.81 19.59 35.73
N PRO A 444 23.12 20.89 35.89
CA PRO A 444 23.52 21.77 34.81
C PRO A 444 25.01 21.63 34.53
N SER A 445 25.41 21.34 33.29
CA SER A 445 26.80 21.47 32.86
C SER A 445 26.92 22.34 31.61
N SER A 446 27.32 23.58 31.89
CA SER A 446 28.27 24.42 31.15
C SER A 446 28.12 24.60 29.63
N ALA A 447 27.81 25.85 29.28
CA ALA A 447 28.17 26.47 28.00
C ALA A 447 29.63 26.18 27.61
N GLY A 448 29.85 25.84 26.34
CA GLY A 448 31.15 25.66 25.73
C GLY A 448 31.12 25.97 24.23
N ASN A 449 31.42 27.23 23.92
CA ASN A 449 31.95 27.80 22.69
C ASN A 449 31.62 27.17 21.32
N GLY A 450 30.89 27.95 20.52
CA GLY A 450 30.54 27.65 19.15
C GLY A 450 31.73 27.52 18.19
N GLN A 451 31.67 26.48 17.39
CA GLN A 451 32.00 26.59 15.98
C GLN A 451 30.70 26.82 15.20
N PRO A 452 30.67 27.73 14.21
CA PRO A 452 29.54 27.80 13.29
C PRO A 452 29.37 26.42 12.63
N PRO A 453 28.12 25.95 12.44
CA PRO A 453 27.87 24.68 11.78
C PRO A 453 28.55 24.69 10.40
N LEU A 454 29.38 23.67 10.15
CA LEU A 454 29.96 23.42 8.83
C LEU A 454 28.82 23.40 7.80
N SER A 455 29.02 24.03 6.64
CA SER A 455 28.01 24.01 5.58
C SER A 455 27.67 22.56 5.19
N ILE A 456 26.43 22.32 4.75
CA ILE A 456 25.97 20.99 4.27
C ILE A 456 26.96 20.41 3.24
N ALA A 457 27.53 21.25 2.38
CA ALA A 457 28.55 20.89 1.40
C ALA A 457 29.90 20.44 2.01
N GLN A 458 30.25 20.90 3.21
CA GLN A 458 31.45 20.47 3.94
C GLN A 458 31.22 19.19 4.75
N GLN A 459 30.00 18.98 5.28
CA GLN A 459 29.65 17.75 5.99
C GLN A 459 29.51 16.56 5.03
N LEU A 460 29.02 16.79 3.80
CA LEU A 460 28.95 15.78 2.75
C LEU A 460 30.32 15.36 2.19
N ARG A 461 31.35 16.23 2.28
CA ARG A 461 32.73 15.91 1.86
C ARG A 461 33.50 15.02 2.83
N ASN A 462 33.01 14.88 4.06
CA ASN A 462 33.60 14.00 5.07
C ASN A 462 33.05 12.57 5.01
N LEU A 463 32.13 12.28 4.08
CA LEU A 463 31.75 10.92 3.73
C LEU A 463 32.87 10.27 2.89
N ASP A 464 33.18 9.01 3.21
CA ASP A 464 34.23 8.18 2.59
C ASP A 464 34.40 8.46 1.08
N PRO A 465 35.61 8.84 0.61
CA PRO A 465 35.89 9.12 -0.81
C PRO A 465 35.46 8.00 -1.76
N LYS A 466 35.41 6.75 -1.29
CA LYS A 466 34.92 5.61 -2.10
C LYS A 466 33.40 5.63 -2.30
N ARG A 467 32.64 6.24 -1.39
CA ARG A 467 31.17 6.43 -1.49
C ARG A 467 30.80 7.62 -2.36
N LEU A 468 31.61 8.68 -2.36
CA LEU A 468 31.47 9.80 -3.29
C LEU A 468 31.75 9.37 -4.74
N ALA A 469 32.74 8.51 -4.97
CA ALA A 469 33.04 7.96 -6.30
C ALA A 469 31.89 7.09 -6.86
N ALA A 470 31.16 6.35 -6.03
CA ALA A 470 29.99 5.59 -6.46
C ALA A 470 28.79 6.49 -6.84
N LEU A 471 28.68 7.66 -6.20
CA LEU A 471 27.67 8.69 -6.50
C LEU A 471 28.03 9.52 -7.73
N GLU A 472 29.31 9.83 -7.95
CA GLU A 472 29.78 10.53 -9.15
C GLU A 472 29.64 9.67 -10.43
N VAL A 473 29.81 8.35 -10.33
CA VAL A 473 29.52 7.41 -11.44
C VAL A 473 28.01 7.29 -11.72
N LEU A 474 27.16 7.51 -10.71
CA LEU A 474 25.69 7.51 -10.84
C LEU A 474 25.11 8.83 -11.37
N LEU A 475 25.84 9.94 -11.20
CA LEU A 475 25.42 11.29 -11.59
C LEU A 475 26.19 11.85 -12.80
N GLY A 476 27.20 11.12 -13.29
CA GLY A 476 28.02 11.53 -14.41
C GLY A 476 28.40 10.37 -15.33
N ASN A 477 27.64 10.21 -16.40
CA ASN A 477 28.22 9.95 -17.72
C ASN A 477 27.44 10.72 -18.77
N LYS A 478 28.22 11.39 -19.63
CA LYS A 478 27.79 12.05 -20.85
C LYS A 478 27.06 11.11 -21.79
#